data_AF-A0A7V7A9W9-F1
#
_entry.id   AF-A0A7V7A9W9-F1
#
_cell.length_a   1.000
_cell.length_b   1.000
_cell.length_c   1.000
_cell.angle_alpha   90.00
_cell.angle_beta   90.00
_cell.angle_gamma   90.00
#
_symmetry.space_group_name_H-M   'P 1'
#
loop_
_entity.id
_entity.type
_entity.pdbx_description
1 polymer ?
#
loop_
_entity_poly.entity_id
_entity_poly.type
_entity_poly.pdbx_seq_one_letter_code
_entity_poly.pdbx_strand_id
1 'polypeptide(L)' 'MKKNVFDVEIEKKIMEIDSTMKLEGMPLTKSLKDNLRKCFYGQTTPEAEIEKLKEKYERK' A
#
# COMPACT_ATOMS: atom_id res chain seq x y z
N MET A 1 2.91 -10.48 -22.48
CA MET A 1 1.80 -10.74 -21.54
C MET A 1 0.97 -9.48 -21.41
N LYS A 2 -0.34 -9.54 -21.68
CA LYS A 2 -1.24 -8.40 -21.40
C LYS A 2 -1.35 -8.27 -19.88
N LYS A 3 -1.02 -7.09 -19.32
CA LYS A 3 -1.30 -6.82 -17.90
C LYS A 3 -2.81 -6.88 -17.69
N ASN A 4 -3.25 -7.51 -16.60
CA ASN A 4 -4.65 -7.50 -16.22
C ASN A 4 -5.08 -6.03 -15.98
N VAL A 5 -6.25 -5.63 -16.49
CA VAL A 5 -6.78 -4.26 -16.33
C VAL A 5 -6.83 -3.87 -14.86
N PHE A 6 -7.20 -4.83 -14.00
CA PHE A 6 -7.25 -4.63 -12.56
C PHE A 6 -5.88 -4.28 -11.96
N ASP A 7 -4.82 -4.99 -12.38
CA ASP A 7 -3.44 -4.71 -11.91
C ASP A 7 -3.00 -3.30 -12.31
N VAL A 8 -3.36 -2.86 -13.52
CA VAL A 8 -3.04 -1.51 -14.01
C VAL A 8 -3.74 -0.44 -13.17
N GLU A 9 -5.01 -0.66 -12.82
CA GLU A 9 -5.76 0.27 -11.97
C GLU A 9 -5.20 0.35 -10.55
N ILE A 10 -4.84 -0.79 -9.95
CA ILE A 10 -4.20 -0.84 -8.63
C ILE A 10 -2.88 -0.07 -8.64
N GLU A 11 -2.00 -0.33 -9.62
CA GLU A 11 -0.72 0.36 -9.70
C GLU A 11 -0.91 1.87 -9.90
N LYS A 12 -1.90 2.29 -10.70
CA LYS A 12 -2.23 3.70 -10.88
C LYS A 12 -2.65 4.35 -9.56
N LYS A 13 -3.54 3.71 -8.79
CA LYS A 13 -3.97 4.21 -7.46
C LYS A 13 -2.78 4.32 -6.49
N ILE A 14 -1.91 3.31 -6.45
CA ILE A 14 -0.72 3.34 -5.58
C ILE A 14 0.23 4.45 -6.01
N MET A 15 0.43 4.66 -7.32
CA MET A 15 1.24 5.76 -7.84
C MET A 15 0.68 7.14 -7.51
N GLU A 16 -0.65 7.33 -7.56
CA GLU A 16 -1.30 8.57 -7.18
C GLU A 16 -1.07 8.88 -5.70
N ILE A 17 -1.25 7.88 -4.81
CA ILE A 17 -0.96 8.03 -3.38
C ILE A 17 0.53 8.34 -3.16
N ASP A 18 1.43 7.59 -3.79
CA ASP A 18 2.88 7.80 -3.67
C ASP A 18 3.32 9.19 -4.14
N SER A 19 2.70 9.70 -5.21
CA SER A 19 3.00 11.02 -5.73
C SER A 19 2.59 12.12 -4.75
N THR A 20 1.38 12.02 -4.18
CA THR A 20 0.91 12.95 -3.13
C THR A 20 1.83 12.91 -1.91
N MET A 21 2.15 11.71 -1.43
CA MET A 21 3.02 11.52 -0.27
C MET A 21 4.43 12.05 -0.51
N LYS A 22 4.95 11.92 -1.74
CA LYS A 22 6.25 12.46 -2.14
C LYS A 22 6.28 13.99 -2.15
N LEU A 23 5.17 14.66 -2.50
CA LEU A 23 5.07 16.13 -2.42
C LEU A 23 5.27 16.63 -0.98
N GLU A 24 4.77 15.87 -0.01
CA GLU A 24 4.96 16.11 1.43
C GLU A 24 6.33 15.63 1.96
N GLY A 25 7.23 15.18 1.08
CA GLY A 25 8.55 14.65 1.48
C GLY A 25 8.50 13.28 2.14
N MET A 26 7.38 12.56 2.06
CA MET A 26 7.14 11.27 2.73
C MET A 26 6.78 10.14 1.77
N PRO A 27 7.60 9.81 0.75
CA PRO A 27 7.26 8.80 -0.25
C PRO A 27 6.94 7.43 0.38
N LEU A 28 6.03 6.66 -0.25
CA LEU A 28 5.65 5.35 0.26
C LEU A 28 6.85 4.39 0.15
N THR A 29 7.13 3.69 1.25
CA THR A 29 8.12 2.61 1.23
C THR A 29 7.62 1.42 0.40
N LYS A 30 8.56 0.58 -0.08
CA LYS A 30 8.23 -0.65 -0.80
C LYS A 30 7.26 -1.54 0.01
N SER A 31 7.51 -1.70 1.30
CA SER A 31 6.66 -2.50 2.19
C SER A 31 5.23 -1.97 2.26
N LEU A 32 5.06 -0.64 2.28
CA LEU A 32 3.73 -0.03 2.34
C LEU A 32 2.99 -0.18 1.01
N LYS A 33 3.69 -0.03 -0.13
CA LYS A 33 3.13 -0.32 -1.46
C LYS A 33 2.68 -1.78 -1.59
N ASP A 34 3.48 -2.72 -1.09
CA ASP A 34 3.14 -4.14 -1.11
C ASP A 34 1.92 -4.46 -0.23
N ASN A 35 1.79 -3.81 0.94
CA ASN A 35 0.61 -3.94 1.78
C ASN A 35 -0.65 -3.36 1.11
N LEU A 36 -0.54 -2.20 0.44
CA LEU A 36 -1.65 -1.64 -0.33
C LEU A 36 -2.11 -2.60 -1.43
N ARG A 37 -1.19 -3.24 -2.15
CA ARG A 37 -1.53 -4.28 -3.15
C ARG A 37 -2.33 -5.41 -2.51
N LYS A 38 -1.84 -5.98 -1.40
CA LYS A 38 -2.54 -7.06 -0.69
C LYS A 38 -3.96 -6.64 -0.28
N CYS A 39 -4.15 -5.41 0.19
CA CYS A 39 -5.47 -4.87 0.51
C CYS A 39 -6.37 -4.80 -0.74
N PHE A 40 -5.87 -4.27 -1.86
CA PHE A 40 -6.66 -4.17 -3.10
C PHE A 40 -7.00 -5.54 -3.71
N TYR A 41 -6.13 -6.55 -3.56
CA TYR A 41 -6.41 -7.93 -3.98
C TYR A 41 -7.26 -8.72 -2.98
N GLY A 42 -7.69 -8.11 -1.87
CA GLY A 42 -8.49 -8.78 -0.83
C GLY A 42 -7.75 -9.86 -0.04
N GLN A 43 -6.41 -9.83 -0.06
CA GLN A 43 -5.57 -10.78 0.70
C GLN A 43 -5.43 -10.40 2.18
N THR A 44 -5.70 -9.14 2.50
CA THR A 44 -5.71 -8.57 3.85
C THR A 44 -6.66 -7.36 3.86
N THR A 45 -6.88 -6.75 5.02
CA THR A 45 -7.66 -5.51 5.14
C THR A 45 -6.81 -4.37 5.69
N PRO A 46 -7.18 -3.10 5.45
CA PRO A 46 -6.50 -1.96 6.05
C PRO A 46 -6.41 -2.05 7.58
N GLU A 47 -7.47 -2.48 8.25
CA GLU A 47 -7.55 -2.61 9.71
C GLU A 47 -6.53 -3.62 10.23
N ALA A 48 -6.44 -4.79 9.59
CA ALA A 48 -5.50 -5.84 9.96
C ALA A 48 -4.04 -5.39 9.76
N GLU A 49 -3.73 -4.66 8.69
CA GLU A 49 -2.37 -4.12 8.48
C GLU A 49 -2.04 -2.98 9.45
N ILE A 50 -3.02 -2.14 9.81
CA ILE A 50 -2.86 -1.09 10.83
C ILE A 50 -2.59 -1.72 12.20
N GLU A 51 -3.29 -2.79 12.57
CA GLU A 51 -3.07 -3.51 13.82
C GLU A 51 -1.64 -4.07 13.89
N LYS A 52 -1.17 -4.75 12.84
CA LYS A 52 0.23 -5.23 12.77
C LYS A 52 1.25 -4.11 12.90
N LEU A 53 0.97 -2.94 12.32
CA LEU A 53 1.82 -1.76 12.47
C LEU A 53 1.84 -1.29 13.93
N LYS A 54 0.68 -1.16 14.58
CA LYS A 54 0.60 -0.81 16.00
C LYS A 54 1.41 -1.78 16.86
N GLU A 55 1.16 -3.08 16.72
CA GLU A 55 1.90 -4.11 17.48
C GLU A 55 3.42 -4.01 17.29
N LYS A 56 3.88 -3.75 16.06
CA LYS A 56 5.31 -3.62 15.77
C LYS A 56 5.96 -2.44 16.50
N TYR A 57 5.24 -1.33 16.64
CA TYR A 57 5.75 -0.11 17.27
C TYR A 57 5.47 -0.04 18.77
N GLU A 58 4.43 -0.69 19.28
CA GLU A 58 4.11 -0.79 20.72
C GLU A 58 5.01 -1.81 21.44
N ARG A 59 5.59 -2.78 20.73
CA ARG A 59 6.59 -3.71 21.29
C ARG A 59 8.00 -3.12 21.39
N LYS A 60 8.18 -1.83 21.09
CA LYS A 60 9.42 -1.08 21.32
C LYS A 60 9.33 -0.30 22.61
#